data_AF-A0A6C0ACV3-F1
#
_entry.id   AF-A0A6C0ACV3-F1
#
_cell.length_a   1.000
_cell.length_b   1.000
_cell.length_c   1.000
_cell.angle_alpha   90.00
_cell.angle_beta   90.00
_cell.angle_gamma   90.00
#
_symmetry.space_group_name_H-M   'P 1'
#
loop_
_entity.id
_entity.type
_entity.pdbx_description
1 polymer ?
#
loop_
_entity_poly.entity_id
_entity_poly.type
_entity_poly.pdbx_seq_one_letter_code
_entity_poly.pdbx_strand_id
1 'polypeptide(L)'
;MIFQPKNRDELKEAIKLWCNNEQYAFTKYGNIRNWDTSKVTDMSEIFAYSQFNGDISEWDTSKITNMSYMFCGNQFNGDISKWDTSNVTNMSYMFSNSLFNGDISKWNTSNVTNMNSMFSFSEFNGDISKWNTNSVTDMSSMFEDSQFNGDISEWDTSNITNMSHMFKHSQFNGDISEWDTSNVTNINWIFAYSDFNGDINKWDTSKVKDMSWMFAYSDFNGDISKWDTSKVKVMSWMFAYSDFNGDISKWDTSNVTNMNSMFCGSKFNGDISIWDTSNVTNMNWIFHDSEFNGDISQWDTSNVKYMSCVFSRSKFNGDISNWDTSNVTDMSRMFSRGKFNRNISNWDTSKVTDMSCMFFESQFNGNISEWNTSSVTDMSNMFFRSKFNGNVSNWDFSNLEYDINDIGIKKVKKWNIVKVDKKDIECCVLFQPIKNEFIKCSTCNKCFDILIKTSWIDDKKSCPMCRLKWENDNIYLME
;
A
#
# COMPACT_ATOMS: atom_id res chain seq x y z
N MET A 1 -40.36 -28.43 -34.87
CA MET A 1 -40.30 -28.41 -33.40
C MET A 1 -39.50 -27.20 -33.01
N ILE A 2 -40.00 -26.39 -32.07
CA ILE A 2 -39.22 -25.30 -31.48
C ILE A 2 -38.25 -25.96 -30.48
N PHE A 3 -36.97 -25.58 -30.52
CA PHE A 3 -36.00 -26.03 -29.53
C PHE A 3 -36.38 -25.46 -28.16
N GLN A 4 -36.54 -26.33 -27.17
CA GLN A 4 -36.92 -25.99 -25.80
C GLN A 4 -35.95 -26.69 -24.84
N PRO A 5 -34.85 -26.04 -24.43
CA PRO A 5 -33.87 -26.64 -23.53
C PRO A 5 -34.50 -26.97 -22.17
N LYS A 6 -34.12 -28.10 -21.59
CA LYS A 6 -34.62 -28.58 -20.30
C LYS A 6 -33.96 -27.89 -19.12
N ASN A 7 -32.76 -27.35 -19.31
CA ASN A 7 -31.93 -26.74 -18.28
C ASN A 7 -30.85 -25.83 -18.89
N ARG A 8 -30.08 -25.17 -18.02
CA ARG A 8 -28.95 -24.30 -18.38
C ARG A 8 -27.93 -24.98 -19.28
N ASP A 9 -27.55 -26.23 -18.98
CA ASP A 9 -26.46 -26.89 -19.70
C ASP A 9 -26.85 -27.21 -21.15
N GLU A 10 -28.08 -27.67 -21.38
CA GLU A 10 -28.60 -27.90 -22.74
C GLU A 10 -28.68 -26.58 -23.54
N LEU A 11 -29.10 -25.48 -22.90
CA LEU A 11 -29.11 -24.15 -23.52
C LEU A 11 -27.67 -23.68 -23.84
N LYS A 12 -26.73 -23.81 -22.89
CA LYS A 12 -25.34 -23.39 -23.05
C LYS A 12 -24.63 -24.19 -24.15
N GLU A 13 -24.90 -25.49 -24.28
CA GLU A 13 -24.39 -26.31 -25.39
C GLU A 13 -24.94 -25.84 -26.75
N ALA A 14 -26.24 -25.53 -26.83
CA ALA A 14 -26.85 -25.01 -28.04
C ALA A 14 -26.26 -23.65 -28.44
N ILE A 15 -26.04 -22.75 -27.48
CA ILE A 15 -25.41 -21.44 -27.69
C ILE A 15 -23.96 -21.57 -28.13
N LYS A 16 -23.17 -22.44 -27.48
CA LYS A 16 -21.78 -22.72 -27.90
C LYS A 16 -21.74 -23.18 -29.36
N LEU A 17 -22.66 -24.06 -29.75
CA LEU A 17 -22.76 -24.50 -31.14
C LEU A 17 -23.17 -23.36 -32.07
N TRP A 18 -24.13 -22.52 -31.66
CA TRP A 18 -24.55 -21.34 -32.42
C TRP A 18 -23.40 -20.38 -32.68
N CYS A 19 -22.59 -20.09 -31.65
CA CYS A 19 -21.45 -19.18 -31.77
C CYS A 19 -20.31 -19.76 -32.62
N ASN A 20 -20.11 -21.08 -32.60
CA ASN A 20 -19.02 -21.74 -33.33
C ASN A 20 -19.40 -22.13 -34.78
N ASN A 21 -20.67 -22.47 -35.02
CA ASN A 21 -21.19 -22.90 -36.32
C ASN A 21 -22.70 -22.64 -36.40
N GLU A 22 -23.05 -21.39 -36.69
CA GLU A 22 -24.43 -20.92 -36.77
C GLU A 22 -25.29 -21.74 -37.74
N GLN A 23 -24.77 -22.09 -38.93
CA GLN A 23 -25.52 -22.85 -39.93
C GLN A 23 -25.95 -24.24 -39.43
N TYR A 24 -25.04 -24.93 -38.74
CA TYR A 24 -25.34 -26.24 -38.17
C TYR A 24 -26.28 -26.13 -36.96
N ALA A 25 -26.07 -25.12 -36.10
CA ALA A 25 -26.98 -24.84 -34.99
C ALA A 25 -28.40 -24.48 -35.47
N PHE A 26 -28.53 -23.67 -36.53
CA PHE A 26 -29.80 -23.34 -37.16
C PHE A 26 -30.50 -24.59 -37.71
N THR A 27 -29.76 -25.49 -38.34
CA THR A 27 -30.32 -26.76 -38.84
C THR A 27 -30.81 -27.66 -37.70
N LYS A 28 -30.08 -27.67 -36.57
CA LYS A 28 -30.36 -28.55 -35.43
C LYS A 28 -31.45 -28.01 -34.50
N TYR A 29 -31.43 -26.72 -34.21
CA TYR A 29 -32.26 -26.08 -33.17
C TYR A 29 -33.20 -25.00 -33.72
N GLY A 30 -33.09 -24.63 -35.00
CA GLY A 30 -33.79 -23.48 -35.57
C GLY A 30 -33.15 -22.15 -35.17
N ASN A 31 -33.78 -21.05 -35.58
CA ASN A 31 -33.31 -19.69 -35.28
C ASN A 31 -33.32 -19.43 -33.75
N ILE A 32 -32.21 -18.91 -33.22
CA ILE A 32 -32.02 -18.61 -31.80
C ILE A 32 -33.10 -17.68 -31.21
N ARG A 33 -33.61 -16.72 -32.00
CA ARG A 33 -34.69 -15.80 -31.59
C ARG A 33 -35.96 -16.55 -31.19
N ASN A 34 -36.18 -17.74 -31.75
CA ASN A 34 -37.41 -18.50 -31.56
C ASN A 34 -37.26 -19.65 -30.56
N TRP A 35 -36.13 -19.79 -29.86
CA TRP A 35 -35.96 -20.83 -28.86
C TRP A 35 -36.88 -20.59 -27.66
N ASP A 36 -37.53 -21.65 -27.17
CA ASP A 36 -38.44 -21.57 -26.03
C ASP A 36 -37.65 -21.81 -24.72
N THR A 37 -37.29 -20.72 -24.05
CA THR A 37 -36.51 -20.74 -22.80
C THR A 37 -37.37 -20.91 -21.54
N SER A 38 -38.69 -21.10 -21.64
CA SER A 38 -39.66 -21.10 -20.53
C SER A 38 -39.48 -22.21 -19.47
N LYS A 39 -38.58 -23.17 -19.71
CA LYS A 39 -38.20 -24.24 -18.77
C LYS A 39 -36.89 -23.98 -18.04
N VAL A 40 -36.09 -23.05 -18.52
CA VAL A 40 -34.81 -22.69 -17.91
C VAL A 40 -35.09 -21.79 -16.71
N THR A 41 -34.31 -21.96 -15.65
CA THR A 41 -34.35 -21.13 -14.43
C THR A 41 -33.01 -20.47 -14.12
N ASP A 42 -31.96 -20.83 -14.85
CA ASP A 42 -30.59 -20.38 -14.69
C ASP A 42 -29.98 -20.11 -16.07
N MET A 43 -29.60 -18.86 -16.30
CA MET A 43 -28.91 -18.37 -17.52
C MET A 43 -27.47 -17.94 -17.23
N SER A 44 -26.89 -18.40 -16.11
CA SER A 44 -25.53 -18.04 -15.75
C SER A 44 -24.51 -18.48 -16.81
N GLU A 45 -23.62 -17.54 -17.16
CA GLU A 45 -22.51 -17.70 -18.10
C GLU A 45 -22.87 -18.19 -19.52
N ILE A 46 -24.13 -18.14 -19.95
CA ILE A 46 -24.51 -18.79 -21.21
C ILE A 46 -23.91 -18.10 -22.45
N PHE A 47 -23.63 -16.80 -22.38
CA PHE A 47 -22.95 -16.03 -23.44
C PHE A 47 -21.57 -15.51 -23.00
N ALA A 48 -21.05 -15.89 -21.82
CA ALA A 48 -19.79 -15.38 -21.29
C ALA A 48 -18.63 -15.59 -22.30
N TYR A 49 -17.89 -14.51 -22.56
CA TYR A 49 -16.74 -14.45 -23.48
C TYR A 49 -17.02 -14.92 -24.92
N SER A 50 -18.29 -15.01 -25.31
CA SER A 50 -18.66 -15.32 -26.69
C SER A 50 -18.72 -14.05 -27.55
N GLN A 51 -18.70 -14.21 -28.87
CA GLN A 51 -18.88 -13.13 -29.84
C GLN A 51 -20.37 -12.94 -30.21
N PHE A 52 -21.28 -13.43 -29.37
CA PHE A 52 -22.70 -13.43 -29.66
C PHE A 52 -23.27 -12.00 -29.63
N ASN A 53 -23.92 -11.58 -30.72
CA ASN A 53 -24.63 -10.30 -30.80
C ASN A 53 -25.97 -10.45 -31.57
N GLY A 54 -26.56 -11.64 -31.50
CA GLY A 54 -27.82 -11.95 -32.17
C GLY A 54 -29.04 -11.52 -31.37
N ASP A 55 -30.20 -11.54 -32.02
CA ASP A 55 -31.46 -11.12 -31.42
C ASP A 55 -32.07 -12.21 -30.52
N ILE A 56 -32.30 -11.86 -29.26
CA ILE A 56 -32.89 -12.71 -28.20
C ILE A 56 -34.02 -11.97 -27.46
N SER A 57 -34.62 -10.95 -28.10
CA SER A 57 -35.63 -10.11 -27.44
C SER A 57 -36.92 -10.87 -27.08
N GLU A 58 -37.18 -12.02 -27.74
CA GLU A 58 -38.39 -12.83 -27.58
C GLU A 58 -38.22 -14.01 -26.61
N TRP A 59 -37.06 -14.13 -25.97
CA TRP A 59 -36.86 -15.18 -24.97
C TRP A 59 -37.75 -14.99 -23.75
N ASP A 60 -38.36 -16.07 -23.29
CA ASP A 60 -39.10 -16.10 -22.04
C ASP A 60 -38.12 -16.18 -20.86
N THR A 61 -38.00 -15.07 -20.14
CA THR A 61 -37.14 -14.91 -18.96
C THR A 61 -37.90 -14.96 -17.63
N SER A 62 -39.23 -15.17 -17.66
CA SER A 62 -40.12 -15.06 -16.50
C SER A 62 -39.81 -16.03 -15.35
N LYS A 63 -39.07 -17.12 -15.61
CA LYS A 63 -38.66 -18.09 -14.57
C LYS A 63 -37.18 -18.02 -14.20
N ILE A 64 -36.43 -17.10 -14.80
CA ILE A 64 -35.00 -17.00 -14.55
C ILE A 64 -34.77 -16.42 -13.16
N THR A 65 -33.93 -17.13 -12.40
CA THR A 65 -33.51 -16.75 -11.05
C THR A 65 -32.04 -16.34 -11.00
N ASN A 66 -31.23 -16.82 -11.94
CA ASN A 66 -29.80 -16.52 -11.99
C ASN A 66 -29.37 -16.06 -13.39
N MET A 67 -28.81 -14.85 -13.48
CA MET A 67 -28.23 -14.26 -14.70
C MET A 67 -26.73 -13.96 -14.53
N SER A 68 -26.07 -14.51 -13.51
CA SER A 68 -24.68 -14.20 -13.21
C SER A 68 -23.76 -14.48 -14.38
N TYR A 69 -22.84 -13.56 -14.69
CA TYR A 69 -21.88 -13.67 -15.80
C TYR A 69 -22.50 -13.83 -17.21
N MET A 70 -23.82 -13.68 -17.39
CA MET A 70 -24.50 -14.05 -18.64
C MET A 70 -23.84 -13.43 -19.88
N PHE A 71 -23.49 -12.14 -19.82
CA PHE A 71 -22.82 -11.37 -20.89
C PHE A 71 -21.43 -10.87 -20.49
N CYS A 72 -20.79 -11.51 -19.50
CA CYS A 72 -19.43 -11.15 -19.07
C CYS A 72 -18.44 -11.27 -20.25
N GLY A 73 -17.66 -10.22 -20.51
CA GLY A 73 -16.68 -10.21 -21.60
C GLY A 73 -17.30 -10.27 -23.00
N ASN A 74 -18.58 -9.93 -23.15
CA ASN A 74 -19.33 -10.07 -24.39
C ASN A 74 -19.56 -8.70 -25.09
N GLN A 75 -19.59 -8.71 -26.42
CA GLN A 75 -19.90 -7.56 -27.28
C GLN A 75 -21.40 -7.31 -27.50
N PHE A 76 -22.27 -8.09 -26.85
CA PHE A 76 -23.71 -8.04 -26.98
C PHE A 76 -24.25 -6.65 -26.63
N ASN A 77 -25.04 -6.08 -27.53
CA ASN A 77 -25.73 -4.81 -27.30
C ASN A 77 -27.16 -4.81 -27.90
N GLY A 78 -27.81 -5.99 -27.89
CA GLY A 78 -29.16 -6.16 -28.38
C GLY A 78 -30.23 -5.70 -27.40
N ASP A 79 -31.47 -5.54 -27.88
CA ASP A 79 -32.61 -5.14 -27.04
C ASP A 79 -33.07 -6.28 -26.13
N ILE A 80 -32.96 -6.04 -24.82
CA ILE A 80 -33.45 -6.90 -23.73
C ILE A 80 -34.37 -6.14 -22.77
N SER A 81 -34.88 -4.99 -23.19
CA SER A 81 -35.73 -4.10 -22.37
C SER A 81 -37.05 -4.72 -21.95
N LYS A 82 -37.51 -5.75 -22.67
CA LYS A 82 -38.78 -6.48 -22.43
C LYS A 82 -38.64 -7.73 -21.58
N TRP A 83 -37.43 -8.08 -21.15
CA TRP A 83 -37.22 -9.25 -20.32
C TRP A 83 -37.88 -9.09 -18.95
N ASP A 84 -38.47 -10.18 -18.46
CA ASP A 84 -39.03 -10.25 -17.13
C ASP A 84 -37.94 -10.68 -16.15
N THR A 85 -37.42 -9.73 -15.39
CA THR A 85 -36.39 -9.97 -14.36
C THR A 85 -36.98 -10.16 -12.96
N SER A 86 -38.31 -10.22 -12.82
CA SER A 86 -38.97 -10.17 -11.50
C SER A 86 -38.61 -11.35 -10.58
N ASN A 87 -38.16 -12.48 -11.11
CA ASN A 87 -37.72 -13.64 -10.34
C ASN A 87 -36.19 -13.73 -10.17
N VAL A 88 -35.43 -12.82 -10.78
CA VAL A 88 -33.96 -12.85 -10.75
C VAL A 88 -33.48 -12.43 -9.36
N THR A 89 -32.64 -13.27 -8.76
CA THR A 89 -32.01 -13.00 -7.46
C THR A 89 -30.52 -12.69 -7.59
N ASN A 90 -29.87 -13.13 -8.67
CA ASN A 90 -28.44 -12.94 -8.89
C ASN A 90 -28.14 -12.36 -10.27
N MET A 91 -27.55 -11.15 -10.29
CA MET A 91 -27.07 -10.45 -11.50
C MET A 91 -25.55 -10.20 -11.47
N SER A 92 -24.82 -10.86 -10.57
CA SER A 92 -23.38 -10.70 -10.42
C SER A 92 -22.63 -10.85 -11.74
N TYR A 93 -21.71 -9.95 -12.03
CA TYR A 93 -20.89 -9.92 -13.26
C TYR A 93 -21.67 -9.96 -14.59
N MET A 94 -22.99 -9.74 -14.60
CA MET A 94 -23.82 -9.97 -15.79
C MET A 94 -23.29 -9.23 -17.03
N PHE A 95 -22.84 -7.99 -16.86
CA PHE A 95 -22.27 -7.14 -17.92
C PHE A 95 -20.83 -6.70 -17.61
N SER A 96 -20.09 -7.48 -16.80
CA SER A 96 -18.69 -7.17 -16.53
C SER A 96 -17.86 -7.27 -17.81
N ASN A 97 -17.00 -6.28 -18.08
CA ASN A 97 -16.20 -6.18 -19.30
C ASN A 97 -17.05 -6.31 -20.58
N SER A 98 -18.28 -5.77 -20.56
CA SER A 98 -19.23 -5.82 -21.66
C SER A 98 -19.40 -4.46 -22.34
N LEU A 99 -19.66 -4.50 -23.66
CA LEU A 99 -20.04 -3.33 -24.46
C LEU A 99 -21.54 -2.98 -24.36
N PHE A 100 -22.29 -3.69 -23.52
CA PHE A 100 -23.73 -3.47 -23.38
C PHE A 100 -24.03 -2.06 -22.85
N ASN A 101 -24.90 -1.34 -23.56
CA ASN A 101 -25.39 -0.02 -23.15
C ASN A 101 -26.88 0.18 -23.53
N GLY A 102 -27.63 -0.93 -23.56
CA GLY A 102 -29.06 -0.93 -23.89
C GLY A 102 -29.94 -0.46 -22.73
N ASP A 103 -31.20 -0.14 -23.03
CA ASP A 103 -32.19 0.27 -22.01
C ASP A 103 -32.63 -0.90 -21.13
N ILE A 104 -32.34 -0.79 -19.84
CA ILE A 104 -32.75 -1.71 -18.77
C ILE A 104 -33.47 -0.98 -17.64
N SER A 105 -33.93 0.25 -17.88
CA SER A 105 -34.57 1.12 -16.88
C SER A 105 -35.89 0.55 -16.32
N LYS A 106 -36.53 -0.37 -17.06
CA LYS A 106 -37.81 -1.00 -16.71
C LYS A 106 -37.68 -2.37 -16.06
N TRP A 107 -36.46 -2.86 -15.86
CA TRP A 107 -36.26 -4.14 -15.19
C TRP A 107 -36.76 -4.09 -13.74
N ASN A 108 -37.40 -5.17 -13.31
CA ASN A 108 -37.78 -5.35 -11.92
C ASN A 108 -36.63 -6.02 -11.17
N THR A 109 -35.96 -5.25 -10.30
CA THR A 109 -34.82 -5.72 -9.49
C THR A 109 -35.19 -6.03 -8.04
N SER A 110 -36.48 -6.02 -7.67
CA SER A 110 -36.90 -6.08 -6.26
C SER A 110 -36.51 -7.37 -5.53
N ASN A 111 -36.20 -8.44 -6.27
CA ASN A 111 -35.77 -9.73 -5.71
C ASN A 111 -34.25 -9.96 -5.84
N VAL A 112 -33.51 -9.04 -6.48
CA VAL A 112 -32.07 -9.16 -6.68
C VAL A 112 -31.37 -8.93 -5.34
N THR A 113 -30.55 -9.90 -4.93
CA THR A 113 -29.79 -9.83 -3.68
C THR A 113 -28.30 -9.62 -3.92
N ASN A 114 -27.82 -9.91 -5.13
CA ASN A 114 -26.41 -9.80 -5.51
C ASN A 114 -26.26 -9.08 -6.87
N MET A 115 -25.60 -7.91 -6.85
CA MET A 115 -25.22 -7.11 -8.03
C MET A 115 -23.69 -6.95 -8.15
N ASN A 116 -22.91 -7.79 -7.48
CA ASN A 116 -21.48 -7.64 -7.40
C ASN A 116 -20.86 -7.65 -8.82
N SER A 117 -20.02 -6.66 -9.11
CA SER A 117 -19.33 -6.47 -10.39
C SER A 117 -20.24 -6.42 -11.63
N MET A 118 -21.54 -6.15 -11.49
CA MET A 118 -22.50 -6.23 -12.60
C MET A 118 -22.07 -5.40 -13.82
N PHE A 119 -21.50 -4.21 -13.62
CA PHE A 119 -21.03 -3.29 -14.65
C PHE A 119 -19.53 -2.95 -14.52
N SER A 120 -18.75 -3.82 -13.87
CA SER A 120 -17.29 -3.61 -13.74
C SER A 120 -16.62 -3.66 -15.12
N PHE A 121 -15.74 -2.70 -15.43
CA PHE A 121 -15.10 -2.51 -16.74
C PHE A 121 -16.11 -2.38 -17.90
N SER A 122 -17.32 -1.87 -17.63
CA SER A 122 -18.38 -1.73 -18.64
C SER A 122 -18.51 -0.29 -19.14
N GLU A 123 -18.89 -0.17 -20.42
CA GLU A 123 -19.31 1.07 -21.08
C GLU A 123 -20.75 1.51 -20.71
N PHE A 124 -21.44 0.74 -19.86
CA PHE A 124 -22.81 1.02 -19.47
C PHE A 124 -22.93 2.37 -18.77
N ASN A 125 -23.83 3.22 -19.27
CA ASN A 125 -24.17 4.51 -18.67
C ASN A 125 -25.68 4.82 -18.82
N GLY A 126 -26.51 3.77 -18.82
CA GLY A 126 -27.97 3.87 -18.93
C GLY A 126 -28.65 4.28 -17.62
N ASP A 127 -29.90 4.70 -17.71
CA ASP A 127 -30.71 5.06 -16.54
C ASP A 127 -31.14 3.83 -15.74
N ILE A 128 -30.69 3.78 -14.48
CA ILE A 128 -31.04 2.77 -13.47
C ILE A 128 -31.53 3.41 -12.17
N SER A 129 -31.91 4.69 -12.21
CA SER A 129 -32.36 5.46 -11.04
C SER A 129 -33.58 4.83 -10.35
N LYS A 130 -34.45 4.16 -11.12
CA LYS A 130 -35.71 3.56 -10.64
C LYS A 130 -35.60 2.11 -10.20
N TRP A 131 -34.40 1.54 -10.19
CA TRP A 131 -34.21 0.18 -9.71
C TRP A 131 -34.52 0.07 -8.22
N ASN A 132 -35.18 -1.02 -7.85
CA ASN A 132 -35.41 -1.34 -6.45
C ASN A 132 -34.22 -2.15 -5.92
N THR A 133 -33.43 -1.56 -5.03
CA THR A 133 -32.23 -2.16 -4.43
C THR A 133 -32.44 -2.67 -3.00
N ASN A 134 -33.68 -2.65 -2.49
CA ASN A 134 -33.97 -2.92 -1.07
C ASN A 134 -33.54 -4.31 -0.60
N SER A 135 -33.41 -5.29 -1.51
CA SER A 135 -33.02 -6.67 -1.19
C SER A 135 -31.54 -6.94 -1.47
N VAL A 136 -30.83 -5.97 -2.06
CA VAL A 136 -29.42 -6.11 -2.42
C VAL A 136 -28.57 -6.06 -1.17
N THR A 137 -27.69 -7.04 -1.04
CA THR A 137 -26.77 -7.17 0.10
C THR A 137 -25.30 -6.97 -0.30
N ASP A 138 -24.98 -7.14 -1.58
CA ASP A 138 -23.63 -7.02 -2.14
C ASP A 138 -23.64 -6.21 -3.45
N MET A 139 -22.94 -5.07 -3.44
CA MET A 139 -22.67 -4.20 -4.60
C MET A 139 -21.17 -4.04 -4.84
N SER A 140 -20.34 -4.95 -4.32
CA SER A 140 -18.89 -4.86 -4.47
C SER A 140 -18.47 -4.83 -5.93
N SER A 141 -17.54 -3.93 -6.26
CA SER A 141 -17.03 -3.67 -7.61
C SER A 141 -18.11 -3.36 -8.67
N MET A 142 -19.36 -3.03 -8.30
CA MET A 142 -20.46 -2.91 -9.28
C MET A 142 -20.12 -1.97 -10.45
N PHE A 143 -19.43 -0.87 -10.19
CA PHE A 143 -18.98 0.13 -11.17
C PHE A 143 -17.45 0.33 -11.17
N GLU A 144 -16.68 -0.68 -10.77
CA GLU A 144 -15.21 -0.63 -10.83
C GLU A 144 -14.77 -0.45 -12.28
N ASP A 145 -13.97 0.59 -12.56
CA ASP A 145 -13.46 0.94 -13.90
C ASP A 145 -14.60 1.14 -14.93
N SER A 146 -15.77 1.61 -14.47
CA SER A 146 -16.94 1.87 -15.32
C SER A 146 -17.04 3.34 -15.73
N GLN A 147 -17.64 3.57 -16.92
CA GLN A 147 -18.04 4.90 -17.39
C GLN A 147 -19.34 5.42 -16.76
N PHE A 148 -19.97 4.63 -15.88
CA PHE A 148 -21.24 4.98 -15.25
C PHE A 148 -21.13 6.26 -14.40
N ASN A 149 -22.01 7.22 -14.67
CA ASN A 149 -22.15 8.45 -13.89
C ASN A 149 -23.65 8.87 -13.77
N GLY A 150 -24.54 7.89 -13.78
CA GLY A 150 -25.98 8.10 -13.66
C GLY A 150 -26.42 8.39 -12.22
N ASP A 151 -27.65 8.89 -12.06
CA ASP A 151 -28.24 9.16 -10.76
C ASP A 151 -28.67 7.85 -10.05
N ILE A 152 -28.15 7.66 -8.84
CA ILE A 152 -28.43 6.53 -7.94
C ILE A 152 -28.71 7.02 -6.51
N SER A 153 -29.05 8.30 -6.36
CA SER A 153 -29.31 8.94 -5.05
C SER A 153 -30.54 8.36 -4.34
N GLU A 154 -31.53 7.90 -5.09
CA GLU A 154 -32.79 7.33 -4.56
C GLU A 154 -32.71 5.82 -4.26
N TRP A 155 -31.55 5.18 -4.44
CA TRP A 155 -31.41 3.77 -4.12
C TRP A 155 -31.56 3.49 -2.62
N ASP A 156 -32.28 2.43 -2.28
CA ASP A 156 -32.36 1.92 -0.91
C ASP A 156 -31.12 1.06 -0.63
N THR A 157 -30.20 1.59 0.18
CA THR A 157 -28.95 0.91 0.56
C THR A 157 -28.99 0.25 1.93
N SER A 158 -30.13 0.29 2.63
CA SER A 158 -30.25 -0.11 4.03
C SER A 158 -29.88 -1.57 4.30
N ASN A 159 -29.96 -2.48 3.32
CA ASN A 159 -29.58 -3.89 3.47
C ASN A 159 -28.19 -4.23 2.94
N ILE A 160 -27.46 -3.25 2.38
CA ILE A 160 -26.14 -3.49 1.81
C ILE A 160 -25.13 -3.71 2.92
N THR A 161 -24.34 -4.77 2.78
CA THR A 161 -23.28 -5.13 3.72
C THR A 161 -21.88 -4.97 3.13
N ASN A 162 -21.77 -4.98 1.80
CA ASN A 162 -20.51 -4.90 1.07
C ASN A 162 -20.59 -3.91 -0.10
N MET A 163 -19.77 -2.85 -0.04
CA MET A 163 -19.60 -1.84 -1.09
C MET A 163 -18.13 -1.74 -1.53
N SER A 164 -17.30 -2.74 -1.20
CA SER A 164 -15.87 -2.71 -1.53
C SER A 164 -15.64 -2.49 -3.02
N HIS A 165 -14.67 -1.65 -3.38
CA HIS A 165 -14.29 -1.36 -4.76
C HIS A 165 -15.40 -0.78 -5.66
N MET A 166 -16.59 -0.45 -5.15
CA MET A 166 -17.76 -0.13 -5.99
C MET A 166 -17.50 0.94 -7.05
N PHE A 167 -16.72 1.98 -6.73
CA PHE A 167 -16.36 3.08 -7.63
C PHE A 167 -14.85 3.22 -7.85
N LYS A 168 -14.07 2.15 -7.64
CA LYS A 168 -12.63 2.17 -7.89
C LYS A 168 -12.37 2.46 -9.37
N HIS A 169 -11.46 3.39 -9.68
CA HIS A 169 -11.20 3.88 -11.05
C HIS A 169 -12.44 4.38 -11.82
N SER A 170 -13.53 4.70 -11.11
CA SER A 170 -14.76 5.19 -11.74
C SER A 170 -14.73 6.70 -11.96
N GLN A 171 -15.47 7.15 -12.97
CA GLN A 171 -15.78 8.56 -13.23
C GLN A 171 -17.01 9.07 -12.43
N PHE A 172 -17.60 8.20 -11.59
CA PHE A 172 -18.79 8.52 -10.81
C PHE A 172 -18.54 9.68 -9.84
N ASN A 173 -19.39 10.70 -9.89
CA ASN A 173 -19.39 11.83 -8.96
C ASN A 173 -20.81 12.28 -8.59
N GLY A 174 -21.77 11.34 -8.61
CA GLY A 174 -23.17 11.58 -8.25
C GLY A 174 -23.37 11.74 -6.74
N ASP A 175 -24.55 12.21 -6.35
CA ASP A 175 -24.93 12.37 -4.94
C ASP A 175 -25.29 11.02 -4.31
N ILE A 176 -24.61 10.69 -3.21
CA ILE A 176 -24.80 9.49 -2.39
C ILE A 176 -24.81 9.84 -0.90
N SER A 177 -25.07 11.11 -0.57
CA SER A 177 -25.00 11.64 0.79
C SER A 177 -26.11 11.10 1.71
N GLU A 178 -27.25 10.70 1.15
CA GLU A 178 -28.41 10.17 1.86
C GLU A 178 -28.46 8.63 1.90
N TRP A 179 -27.43 7.94 1.40
CA TRP A 179 -27.35 6.49 1.50
C TRP A 179 -27.28 6.03 2.96
N ASP A 180 -28.14 5.07 3.32
CA ASP A 180 -28.06 4.35 4.59
C ASP A 180 -26.92 3.32 4.53
N THR A 181 -25.81 3.61 5.20
CA THR A 181 -24.65 2.72 5.30
C THR A 181 -24.58 1.96 6.63
N SER A 182 -25.64 2.02 7.45
CA SER A 182 -25.62 1.48 8.82
C SER A 182 -25.41 -0.02 8.91
N ASN A 183 -25.61 -0.77 7.82
CA ASN A 183 -25.32 -2.20 7.72
C ASN A 183 -24.02 -2.55 6.98
N VAL A 184 -23.33 -1.55 6.42
CA VAL A 184 -22.12 -1.77 5.65
C VAL A 184 -20.97 -2.16 6.56
N THR A 185 -20.29 -3.25 6.20
CA THR A 185 -19.13 -3.77 6.94
C THR A 185 -17.82 -3.63 6.18
N ASN A 186 -17.90 -3.47 4.85
CA ASN A 186 -16.74 -3.35 3.97
C ASN A 186 -16.93 -2.23 2.94
N ILE A 187 -16.01 -1.26 2.97
CA ILE A 187 -15.89 -0.12 2.06
C ILE A 187 -14.45 0.05 1.56
N ASN A 188 -13.60 -0.98 1.70
CA ASN A 188 -12.23 -0.88 1.23
C ASN A 188 -12.20 -0.59 -0.28
N TRP A 189 -11.23 0.22 -0.70
CA TRP A 189 -11.04 0.64 -2.09
C TRP A 189 -12.19 1.37 -2.79
N ILE A 190 -13.30 1.71 -2.11
CA ILE A 190 -14.53 2.17 -2.78
C ILE A 190 -14.32 3.37 -3.71
N PHE A 191 -13.43 4.32 -3.37
CA PHE A 191 -13.10 5.51 -4.16
C PHE A 191 -11.63 5.58 -4.59
N ALA A 192 -10.91 4.46 -4.56
CA ALA A 192 -9.51 4.42 -4.97
C ALA A 192 -9.38 4.81 -6.45
N TYR A 193 -8.47 5.73 -6.77
CA TYR A 193 -8.26 6.26 -8.13
C TYR A 193 -9.51 6.86 -8.79
N SER A 194 -10.49 7.29 -8.00
CA SER A 194 -11.71 7.93 -8.51
C SER A 194 -11.62 9.45 -8.41
N ASP A 195 -12.42 10.12 -9.25
CA ASP A 195 -12.60 11.58 -9.23
C ASP A 195 -13.69 12.01 -8.21
N PHE A 196 -14.19 11.08 -7.39
CA PHE A 196 -15.29 11.34 -6.45
C PHE A 196 -14.89 12.35 -5.38
N ASN A 197 -15.72 13.38 -5.21
CA ASN A 197 -15.52 14.40 -4.16
C ASN A 197 -16.86 14.88 -3.55
N GLY A 198 -17.87 14.00 -3.54
CA GLY A 198 -19.19 14.26 -2.97
C GLY A 198 -19.22 14.22 -1.44
N ASP A 199 -20.33 14.68 -0.85
CA ASP A 199 -20.54 14.63 0.61
C ASP A 199 -20.90 13.21 1.06
N ILE A 200 -20.15 12.70 2.03
CA ILE A 200 -20.34 11.39 2.67
C ILE A 200 -20.20 11.49 4.20
N ASN A 201 -20.31 12.70 4.76
CA ASN A 201 -20.17 12.94 6.21
C ASN A 201 -21.25 12.24 7.04
N LYS A 202 -22.41 11.94 6.42
CA LYS A 202 -23.55 11.28 7.07
C LYS A 202 -23.46 9.76 7.09
N TRP A 203 -22.49 9.17 6.37
CA TRP A 203 -22.32 7.73 6.35
C TRP A 203 -22.05 7.20 7.76
N ASP A 204 -22.80 6.19 8.16
CA ASP A 204 -22.54 5.39 9.36
C ASP A 204 -21.44 4.37 9.04
N THR A 205 -20.28 4.54 9.66
CA THR A 205 -19.12 3.64 9.54
C THR A 205 -18.93 2.73 10.75
N SER A 206 -19.87 2.73 11.71
CA SER A 206 -19.73 2.08 13.03
C SER A 206 -19.57 0.55 12.98
N LYS A 207 -19.81 -0.09 11.82
CA LYS A 207 -19.60 -1.53 11.59
C LYS A 207 -18.39 -1.85 10.70
N VAL A 208 -17.76 -0.84 10.11
CA VAL A 208 -16.63 -1.00 9.19
C VAL A 208 -15.39 -1.45 9.95
N LYS A 209 -14.68 -2.44 9.38
CA LYS A 209 -13.43 -2.99 9.95
C LYS A 209 -12.21 -2.71 9.08
N ASP A 210 -12.41 -2.48 7.79
CA ASP A 210 -11.35 -2.30 6.80
C ASP A 210 -11.68 -1.06 5.95
N MET A 211 -10.83 -0.05 6.07
CA MET A 211 -10.85 1.19 5.27
C MET A 211 -9.63 1.27 4.35
N SER A 212 -8.97 0.13 4.09
CA SER A 212 -7.77 0.11 3.27
C SER A 212 -8.04 0.66 1.88
N TRP A 213 -7.10 1.45 1.38
CA TRP A 213 -7.10 2.06 0.04
C TRP A 213 -8.30 2.96 -0.29
N MET A 214 -9.19 3.27 0.66
CA MET A 214 -10.49 3.89 0.39
C MET A 214 -10.42 5.12 -0.52
N PHE A 215 -9.43 6.00 -0.31
CA PHE A 215 -9.19 7.25 -1.04
C PHE A 215 -7.78 7.33 -1.66
N ALA A 216 -7.12 6.19 -1.85
CA ALA A 216 -5.79 6.16 -2.44
C ALA A 216 -5.84 6.75 -3.87
N TYR A 217 -4.90 7.64 -4.19
CA TYR A 217 -4.80 8.31 -5.49
C TYR A 217 -6.09 9.04 -5.91
N SER A 218 -6.86 9.55 -4.94
CA SER A 218 -8.08 10.34 -5.21
C SER A 218 -7.87 11.82 -4.86
N ASP A 219 -8.69 12.66 -5.49
CA ASP A 219 -8.79 14.10 -5.20
C ASP A 219 -9.76 14.39 -4.04
N PHE A 220 -10.26 13.36 -3.35
CA PHE A 220 -11.24 13.50 -2.28
C PHE A 220 -10.70 14.36 -1.13
N ASN A 221 -11.47 15.37 -0.74
CA ASN A 221 -11.15 16.25 0.39
C ASN A 221 -12.40 16.67 1.19
N GLY A 222 -13.44 15.82 1.17
CA GLY A 222 -14.68 16.05 1.91
C GLY A 222 -14.54 15.88 3.43
N ASP A 223 -15.54 16.36 4.18
CA ASP A 223 -15.60 16.20 5.63
C ASP A 223 -15.99 14.77 6.01
N ILE A 224 -15.10 14.10 6.73
CA ILE A 224 -15.28 12.76 7.30
C ILE A 224 -14.98 12.74 8.80
N SER A 225 -15.01 13.92 9.44
CA SER A 225 -14.64 14.09 10.85
C SER A 225 -15.61 13.41 11.83
N LYS A 226 -16.83 13.08 11.38
CA LYS A 226 -17.89 12.47 12.21
C LYS A 226 -17.97 10.95 12.10
N TRP A 227 -17.15 10.33 11.27
CA TRP A 227 -17.16 8.89 11.11
C TRP A 227 -16.78 8.18 12.41
N ASP A 228 -17.50 7.09 12.70
CA ASP A 228 -17.16 6.19 13.78
C ASP A 228 -16.12 5.18 13.29
N THR A 229 -14.87 5.34 13.73
CA THR A 229 -13.76 4.46 13.40
C THR A 229 -13.46 3.43 14.49
N SER A 230 -14.27 3.36 15.55
CA SER A 230 -13.98 2.55 16.75
C SER A 230 -13.82 1.06 16.48
N LYS A 231 -14.36 0.52 15.38
CA LYS A 231 -14.20 -0.89 14.98
C LYS A 231 -13.18 -1.13 13.88
N VAL A 232 -12.58 -0.08 13.34
CA VAL A 232 -11.63 -0.17 12.23
C VAL A 232 -10.34 -0.82 12.73
N LYS A 233 -9.87 -1.82 11.97
CA LYS A 233 -8.63 -2.55 12.24
C LYS A 233 -7.54 -2.22 11.23
N VAL A 234 -7.94 -1.91 10.00
CA VAL A 234 -7.01 -1.72 8.87
C VAL A 234 -7.32 -0.39 8.18
N MET A 235 -6.31 0.49 8.14
CA MET A 235 -6.33 1.78 7.44
C MET A 235 -5.20 1.88 6.40
N SER A 236 -4.67 0.74 5.97
CA SER A 236 -3.51 0.70 5.08
C SER A 236 -3.81 1.40 3.75
N TRP A 237 -2.89 2.25 3.30
CA TRP A 237 -3.00 3.02 2.06
C TRP A 237 -4.21 3.95 1.95
N MET A 238 -5.00 4.17 3.00
CA MET A 238 -6.30 4.86 2.92
C MET A 238 -6.24 6.22 2.19
N PHE A 239 -5.20 7.02 2.44
CA PHE A 239 -4.99 8.35 1.86
C PHE A 239 -3.69 8.44 1.05
N ALA A 240 -3.12 7.31 0.61
CA ALA A 240 -1.86 7.31 -0.13
C ALA A 240 -2.00 8.11 -1.44
N TYR A 241 -1.06 9.02 -1.69
CA TYR A 241 -1.03 9.92 -2.86
C TYR A 241 -2.32 10.70 -3.07
N SER A 242 -3.05 11.00 -1.99
CA SER A 242 -4.26 11.81 -2.02
C SER A 242 -3.99 13.27 -1.63
N ASP A 243 -4.90 14.14 -2.07
CA ASP A 243 -4.95 15.55 -1.69
C ASP A 243 -5.68 15.81 -0.36
N PHE A 244 -6.14 14.75 0.30
CA PHE A 244 -6.89 14.83 1.55
C PHE A 244 -6.10 15.55 2.66
N ASN A 245 -6.72 16.55 3.26
CA ASN A 245 -6.19 17.30 4.41
C ASN A 245 -7.29 17.70 5.40
N GLY A 246 -8.38 16.92 5.46
CA GLY A 246 -9.51 17.14 6.37
C GLY A 246 -9.18 16.80 7.83
N ASP A 247 -10.04 17.25 8.76
CA ASP A 247 -9.89 16.95 10.19
C ASP A 247 -10.31 15.51 10.51
N ILE A 248 -9.35 14.73 11.00
CA ILE A 248 -9.53 13.35 11.47
C ILE A 248 -8.99 13.17 12.91
N SER A 249 -8.80 14.28 13.63
CA SER A 249 -8.23 14.26 14.99
C SER A 249 -9.09 13.45 15.97
N LYS A 250 -10.41 13.43 15.77
CA LYS A 250 -11.39 12.79 16.67
C LYS A 250 -11.64 11.31 16.36
N TRP A 251 -10.98 10.74 15.37
CA TRP A 251 -11.13 9.32 15.07
C TRP A 251 -10.61 8.46 16.23
N ASP A 252 -11.40 7.45 16.58
CA ASP A 252 -10.98 6.40 17.50
C ASP A 252 -10.12 5.38 16.74
N THR A 253 -8.82 5.39 17.00
CA THR A 253 -7.84 4.47 16.38
C THR A 253 -7.45 3.31 17.29
N SER A 254 -8.08 3.16 18.46
CA SER A 254 -7.68 2.21 19.51
C SER A 254 -7.70 0.76 19.04
N ASN A 255 -8.51 0.40 18.03
CA ASN A 255 -8.57 -0.95 17.47
C ASN A 255 -7.73 -1.16 16.20
N VAL A 256 -7.04 -0.14 15.72
CA VAL A 256 -6.27 -0.20 14.48
C VAL A 256 -4.98 -0.96 14.72
N THR A 257 -4.73 -1.98 13.90
CA THR A 257 -3.51 -2.80 13.97
C THR A 257 -2.57 -2.60 12.79
N ASN A 258 -3.09 -2.07 11.67
CA ASN A 258 -2.32 -1.82 10.45
C ASN A 258 -2.65 -0.44 9.85
N MET A 259 -1.64 0.43 9.81
CA MET A 259 -1.68 1.77 9.19
C MET A 259 -0.63 1.92 8.08
N ASN A 260 -0.14 0.82 7.51
CA ASN A 260 0.94 0.86 6.53
C ASN A 260 0.56 1.77 5.34
N SER A 261 1.48 2.64 4.95
CA SER A 261 1.32 3.57 3.82
C SER A 261 0.11 4.52 3.91
N MET A 262 -0.54 4.69 5.06
CA MET A 262 -1.80 5.45 5.16
C MET A 262 -1.70 6.86 4.54
N PHE A 263 -0.59 7.57 4.75
CA PHE A 263 -0.33 8.92 4.22
C PHE A 263 0.89 8.96 3.28
N CYS A 264 1.27 7.83 2.68
CA CYS A 264 2.39 7.76 1.73
C CYS A 264 2.16 8.72 0.55
N GLY A 265 3.06 9.66 0.31
CA GLY A 265 2.93 10.66 -0.77
C GLY A 265 1.78 11.65 -0.61
N SER A 266 1.12 11.69 0.55
CA SER A 266 -0.04 12.57 0.80
C SER A 266 0.38 13.98 1.21
N LYS A 267 -0.50 14.95 0.91
CA LYS A 267 -0.44 16.35 1.40
C LYS A 267 -0.92 16.51 2.85
N PHE A 268 -1.44 15.43 3.46
CA PHE A 268 -1.98 15.48 4.81
C PHE A 268 -0.98 16.03 5.84
N ASN A 269 -1.42 17.02 6.61
CA ASN A 269 -0.65 17.61 7.71
C ASN A 269 -1.56 18.03 8.89
N GLY A 270 -2.69 17.34 9.07
CA GLY A 270 -3.64 17.55 10.16
C GLY A 270 -3.12 17.03 11.51
N ASP A 271 -3.82 17.39 12.59
CA ASP A 271 -3.48 16.92 13.93
C ASP A 271 -3.97 15.48 14.16
N ILE A 272 -3.02 14.61 14.51
CA ILE A 272 -3.22 13.19 14.85
C ILE A 272 -2.45 12.82 16.13
N SER A 273 -2.09 13.83 16.93
CA SER A 273 -1.30 13.66 18.15
C SER A 273 -2.01 12.84 19.23
N ILE A 274 -3.36 12.88 19.22
CA ILE A 274 -4.21 12.22 20.21
C ILE A 274 -4.64 10.80 19.83
N TRP A 275 -4.22 10.30 18.66
CA TRP A 275 -4.55 8.96 18.22
C TRP A 275 -3.97 7.90 19.17
N ASP A 276 -4.81 6.93 19.53
CA ASP A 276 -4.37 5.73 20.24
C ASP A 276 -3.76 4.75 19.23
N THR A 277 -2.43 4.61 19.27
CA THR A 277 -1.68 3.69 18.42
C THR A 277 -1.24 2.42 19.13
N SER A 278 -1.71 2.19 20.37
CA SER A 278 -1.23 1.11 21.24
C SER A 278 -1.42 -0.29 20.64
N ASN A 279 -2.39 -0.49 19.75
CA ASN A 279 -2.60 -1.77 19.05
C ASN A 279 -1.93 -1.87 17.68
N VAL A 280 -1.26 -0.82 17.21
CA VAL A 280 -0.63 -0.80 15.89
C VAL A 280 0.60 -1.69 15.89
N THR A 281 0.68 -2.57 14.90
CA THR A 281 1.81 -3.49 14.70
C THR A 281 2.62 -3.18 13.43
N ASN A 282 1.98 -2.53 12.45
CA ASN A 282 2.59 -2.21 11.16
C ASN A 282 2.35 -0.74 10.81
N MET A 283 3.45 0.02 10.76
CA MET A 283 3.49 1.43 10.36
C MET A 283 4.38 1.65 9.13
N ASN A 284 4.74 0.59 8.40
CA ASN A 284 5.63 0.71 7.25
C ASN A 284 5.12 1.77 6.28
N TRP A 285 6.00 2.65 5.81
CA TRP A 285 5.72 3.68 4.81
C TRP A 285 4.65 4.73 5.17
N ILE A 286 4.18 4.79 6.43
CA ILE A 286 3.03 5.64 6.80
C ILE A 286 3.17 7.11 6.37
N PHE A 287 4.36 7.71 6.47
CA PHE A 287 4.67 9.08 6.00
C PHE A 287 5.78 9.11 4.93
N HIS A 288 5.96 8.03 4.17
CA HIS A 288 6.92 8.02 3.06
C HIS A 288 6.57 9.10 2.04
N ASP A 289 7.52 9.95 1.66
CA ASP A 289 7.33 11.04 0.68
C ASP A 289 6.16 12.00 1.04
N SER A 290 5.79 12.08 2.32
CA SER A 290 4.68 12.89 2.81
C SER A 290 5.11 14.31 3.21
N GLU A 291 4.17 15.25 3.16
CA GLU A 291 4.35 16.61 3.68
C GLU A 291 4.20 16.71 5.22
N PHE A 292 3.76 15.63 5.87
CA PHE A 292 3.47 15.60 7.30
C PHE A 292 4.67 16.00 8.16
N ASN A 293 4.43 16.93 9.09
CA ASN A 293 5.38 17.37 10.11
C ASN A 293 4.68 17.74 11.44
N GLY A 294 3.52 17.12 11.70
CA GLY A 294 2.76 17.28 12.94
C GLY A 294 3.41 16.57 14.15
N ASP A 295 2.84 16.81 15.33
CA ASP A 295 3.29 16.15 16.56
C ASP A 295 2.72 14.73 16.67
N ILE A 296 3.60 13.76 16.91
CA ILE A 296 3.31 12.33 17.11
C ILE A 296 4.14 11.78 18.28
N SER A 297 4.63 12.65 19.17
CA SER A 297 5.48 12.24 20.29
C SER A 297 4.75 11.39 21.32
N GLN A 298 3.41 11.45 21.33
CA GLN A 298 2.53 10.74 22.27
C GLN A 298 2.03 9.39 21.74
N TRP A 299 2.40 9.03 20.51
CA TRP A 299 2.05 7.72 19.96
C TRP A 299 2.68 6.61 20.78
N ASP A 300 1.85 5.65 21.19
CA ASP A 300 2.30 4.40 21.78
C ASP A 300 2.76 3.47 20.65
N THR A 301 4.07 3.23 20.57
CA THR A 301 4.68 2.33 19.58
C THR A 301 5.07 0.98 20.16
N SER A 302 4.70 0.66 21.40
CA SER A 302 5.20 -0.52 22.11
C SER A 302 4.87 -1.84 21.42
N ASN A 303 3.80 -1.88 20.61
CA ASN A 303 3.40 -3.07 19.84
C ASN A 303 3.86 -3.06 18.38
N VAL A 304 4.52 -1.99 17.93
CA VAL A 304 4.97 -1.86 16.54
C VAL A 304 6.13 -2.82 16.28
N LYS A 305 6.00 -3.59 15.20
CA LYS A 305 7.02 -4.54 14.73
C LYS A 305 7.74 -4.05 13.48
N TYR A 306 7.00 -3.36 12.61
CA TYR A 306 7.49 -2.95 11.30
C TYR A 306 7.43 -1.42 11.17
N MET A 307 8.61 -0.81 10.98
CA MET A 307 8.83 0.64 10.81
C MET A 307 9.69 0.96 9.57
N SER A 308 9.66 0.12 8.53
CA SER A 308 10.41 0.44 7.31
C SER A 308 9.83 1.65 6.60
N CYS A 309 10.71 2.51 6.08
CA CYS A 309 10.37 3.69 5.29
C CYS A 309 9.43 4.73 5.94
N VAL A 310 9.18 4.69 7.26
CA VAL A 310 8.19 5.56 7.93
C VAL A 310 8.32 7.03 7.54
N PHE A 311 9.54 7.59 7.54
CA PHE A 311 9.84 8.99 7.20
C PHE A 311 10.80 9.12 6.00
N SER A 312 10.88 8.10 5.16
CA SER A 312 11.73 8.14 3.97
C SER A 312 11.24 9.22 3.02
N ARG A 313 12.15 10.09 2.54
CA ARG A 313 11.87 11.29 1.72
C ARG A 313 10.93 12.32 2.37
N SER A 314 10.66 12.20 3.66
CA SER A 314 9.78 13.12 4.39
C SER A 314 10.49 14.41 4.83
N LYS A 315 9.69 15.47 5.02
CA LYS A 315 10.09 16.72 5.69
C LYS A 315 10.08 16.60 7.23
N PHE A 316 9.56 15.50 7.78
CA PHE A 316 9.39 15.28 9.21
C PHE A 316 10.70 15.48 10.01
N ASN A 317 10.61 16.28 11.07
CA ASN A 317 11.70 16.52 12.02
C ASN A 317 11.18 16.79 13.45
N GLY A 318 10.04 16.18 13.79
CA GLY A 318 9.40 16.22 15.10
C GLY A 318 10.13 15.35 16.13
N ASP A 319 9.76 15.48 17.41
CA ASP A 319 10.33 14.68 18.49
C ASP A 319 9.64 13.31 18.57
N ILE A 320 10.46 12.26 18.52
CA ILE A 320 10.05 10.85 18.63
C ILE A 320 10.98 10.10 19.59
N SER A 321 11.67 10.81 20.48
CA SER A 321 12.56 10.17 21.46
C SER A 321 11.80 9.20 22.37
N ASN A 322 10.53 9.48 22.65
CA ASN A 322 9.72 8.67 23.58
C ASN A 322 9.13 7.39 22.97
N TRP A 323 9.32 7.16 21.67
CA TRP A 323 8.84 5.94 21.03
C TRP A 323 9.52 4.70 21.62
N ASP A 324 8.71 3.71 21.98
CA ASP A 324 9.17 2.37 22.37
C ASP A 324 9.43 1.55 21.11
N THR A 325 10.69 1.21 20.87
CA THR A 325 11.13 0.39 19.72
C THR A 325 11.49 -1.04 20.10
N SER A 326 11.26 -1.46 21.35
CA SER A 326 11.71 -2.75 21.90
C SER A 326 11.11 -3.98 21.21
N ASN A 327 10.06 -3.81 20.40
CA ASN A 327 9.44 -4.86 19.59
C ASN A 327 9.67 -4.73 18.08
N VAL A 328 10.38 -3.68 17.65
CA VAL A 328 10.66 -3.41 16.23
C VAL A 328 11.71 -4.38 15.72
N THR A 329 11.44 -5.00 14.57
CA THR A 329 12.36 -5.91 13.88
C THR A 329 12.90 -5.31 12.57
N ASP A 330 12.16 -4.40 11.94
CA ASP A 330 12.53 -3.77 10.66
C ASP A 330 12.49 -2.24 10.77
N MET A 331 13.66 -1.61 10.61
CA MET A 331 13.86 -0.16 10.51
C MET A 331 14.45 0.25 9.16
N SER A 332 14.41 -0.63 8.16
CA SER A 332 15.02 -0.39 6.85
C SER A 332 14.47 0.89 6.23
N ARG A 333 15.38 1.71 5.69
CA ARG A 333 15.08 2.98 5.01
C ARG A 333 14.28 3.99 5.84
N MET A 334 14.09 3.82 7.15
CA MET A 334 13.16 4.63 7.96
C MET A 334 13.31 6.14 7.77
N PHE A 335 14.53 6.66 7.64
CA PHE A 335 14.86 8.08 7.44
C PHE A 335 15.61 8.36 6.12
N SER A 336 15.57 7.41 5.18
CA SER A 336 16.29 7.53 3.90
C SER A 336 15.86 8.81 3.17
N ARG A 337 16.82 9.64 2.75
CA ARG A 337 16.59 10.94 2.08
C ARG A 337 15.73 11.93 2.87
N GLY A 338 15.52 11.69 4.16
CA GLY A 338 14.71 12.54 5.05
C GLY A 338 15.48 13.71 5.65
N LYS A 339 14.73 14.63 6.28
CA LYS A 339 15.27 15.80 7.01
C LYS A 339 15.47 15.58 8.52
N PHE A 340 15.05 14.43 9.02
CA PHE A 340 15.09 14.10 10.45
C PHE A 340 16.51 14.20 11.04
N ASN A 341 16.65 14.92 12.16
CA ASN A 341 17.89 15.06 12.91
C ASN A 341 17.63 15.32 14.41
N ARG A 342 16.70 14.58 15.02
CA ARG A 342 16.38 14.65 16.46
C ARG A 342 17.03 13.50 17.24
N ASN A 343 16.94 13.57 18.57
CA ASN A 343 17.53 12.55 19.42
C ASN A 343 16.72 11.26 19.39
N ILE A 344 17.40 10.15 19.12
CA ILE A 344 16.87 8.78 19.13
C ILE A 344 17.84 7.82 19.85
N SER A 345 18.74 8.36 20.68
CA SER A 345 19.79 7.59 21.34
C SER A 345 19.25 6.56 22.33
N ASN A 346 18.03 6.76 22.82
CA ASN A 346 17.39 5.94 23.85
C ASN A 346 16.50 4.82 23.30
N TRP A 347 16.41 4.67 21.97
CA TRP A 347 15.67 3.58 21.35
C TRP A 347 16.31 2.22 21.67
N ASP A 348 15.46 1.24 21.97
CA ASP A 348 15.86 -0.16 22.10
C ASP A 348 15.88 -0.81 20.71
N THR A 349 17.07 -1.10 20.21
CA THR A 349 17.28 -1.74 18.90
C THR A 349 17.59 -3.22 19.01
N SER A 350 17.49 -3.83 20.20
CA SER A 350 17.97 -5.19 20.48
C SER A 350 17.28 -6.29 19.68
N LYS A 351 16.09 -6.04 19.12
CA LYS A 351 15.36 -6.99 18.25
C LYS A 351 15.41 -6.63 16.77
N VAL A 352 16.02 -5.51 16.40
CA VAL A 352 16.09 -5.06 15.02
C VAL A 352 17.01 -5.99 14.24
N THR A 353 16.51 -6.53 13.14
CA THR A 353 17.27 -7.40 12.22
C THR A 353 17.67 -6.67 10.95
N ASP A 354 16.89 -5.68 10.51
CA ASP A 354 17.15 -4.91 9.27
C ASP A 354 17.22 -3.40 9.55
N MET A 355 18.40 -2.82 9.30
CA MET A 355 18.69 -1.38 9.30
C MET A 355 19.19 -0.88 7.93
N SER A 356 19.01 -1.68 6.88
CA SER A 356 19.48 -1.36 5.53
C SER A 356 18.95 -0.01 5.08
N CYS A 357 19.86 0.83 4.56
CA CYS A 357 19.57 2.16 4.06
C CYS A 357 18.87 3.12 5.05
N MET A 358 18.82 2.84 6.36
CA MET A 358 18.03 3.59 7.34
C MET A 358 18.26 5.11 7.27
N PHE A 359 19.51 5.54 7.08
CA PHE A 359 19.94 6.94 6.98
C PHE A 359 20.54 7.29 5.61
N PHE A 360 20.29 6.49 4.57
CA PHE A 360 20.81 6.69 3.22
C PHE A 360 20.47 8.10 2.70
N GLU A 361 21.46 8.88 2.27
CA GLU A 361 21.30 10.27 1.79
C GLU A 361 20.56 11.20 2.80
N SER A 362 20.59 10.90 4.11
CA SER A 362 19.89 11.68 5.15
C SER A 362 20.74 12.80 5.76
N GLN A 363 20.07 13.71 6.49
CA GLN A 363 20.71 14.78 7.27
C GLN A 363 21.06 14.40 8.71
N PHE A 364 20.74 13.17 9.12
CA PHE A 364 20.88 12.73 10.50
C PHE A 364 22.35 12.70 10.93
N ASN A 365 22.65 13.28 12.10
CA ASN A 365 23.95 13.23 12.75
C ASN A 365 23.82 13.16 14.30
N GLY A 366 22.76 12.53 14.79
CA GLY A 366 22.52 12.34 16.23
C GLY A 366 23.42 11.26 16.84
N ASN A 367 23.49 11.17 18.17
CA ASN A 367 24.23 10.10 18.81
C ASN A 367 23.43 8.79 18.85
N ILE A 368 24.02 7.71 18.34
CA ILE A 368 23.45 6.34 18.33
C ILE A 368 24.50 5.29 18.76
N SER A 369 25.54 5.72 19.50
CA SER A 369 26.63 4.85 19.93
C SER A 369 26.18 3.71 20.84
N GLU A 370 25.08 3.90 21.58
CA GLU A 370 24.57 2.95 22.57
C GLU A 370 23.54 1.96 22.02
N TRP A 371 23.25 2.02 20.72
CA TRP A 371 22.34 1.06 20.09
C TRP A 371 22.90 -0.35 20.16
N ASN A 372 22.02 -1.31 20.49
CA ASN A 372 22.34 -2.72 20.44
C ASN A 372 22.10 -3.24 19.02
N THR A 373 23.19 -3.59 18.33
CA THR A 373 23.14 -4.11 16.95
C THR A 373 23.37 -5.61 16.85
N SER A 374 23.42 -6.33 17.98
CA SER A 374 23.75 -7.76 18.01
C SER A 374 22.78 -8.63 17.23
N SER A 375 21.56 -8.19 16.95
CA SER A 375 20.57 -8.94 16.17
C SER A 375 20.48 -8.52 14.71
N VAL A 376 21.22 -7.48 14.30
CA VAL A 376 21.13 -6.93 12.96
C VAL A 376 21.88 -7.83 11.98
N THR A 377 21.19 -8.24 10.91
CA THR A 377 21.74 -9.05 9.82
C THR A 377 21.99 -8.22 8.56
N ASP A 378 21.24 -7.13 8.35
CA ASP A 378 21.41 -6.22 7.22
C ASP A 378 21.57 -4.75 7.67
N MET A 379 22.71 -4.14 7.32
CA MET A 379 23.01 -2.70 7.46
C MET A 379 23.46 -2.07 6.14
N SER A 380 23.20 -2.74 5.01
CA SER A 380 23.67 -2.32 3.69
C SER A 380 23.24 -0.88 3.39
N ASN A 381 24.20 -0.06 3.00
CA ASN A 381 24.04 1.36 2.66
C ASN A 381 23.39 2.24 3.74
N MET A 382 23.40 1.82 5.02
CA MET A 382 22.74 2.55 6.11
C MET A 382 23.11 4.03 6.13
N PHE A 383 24.39 4.37 5.92
CA PHE A 383 24.89 5.75 5.96
C PHE A 383 25.42 6.27 4.62
N PHE A 384 25.19 5.55 3.51
CA PHE A 384 25.71 5.96 2.21
C PHE A 384 25.22 7.36 1.84
N ARG A 385 26.17 8.29 1.60
CA ARG A 385 25.92 9.73 1.33
C ARG A 385 25.12 10.46 2.40
N SER A 386 25.09 9.94 3.63
CA SER A 386 24.52 10.63 4.79
C SER A 386 25.51 11.64 5.36
N LYS A 387 25.05 12.54 6.24
CA LYS A 387 25.91 13.44 7.02
C LYS A 387 26.47 12.83 8.30
N PHE A 388 26.17 11.57 8.56
CA PHE A 388 26.46 10.95 9.84
C PHE A 388 27.96 10.71 10.02
N ASN A 389 28.53 11.22 11.12
CA ASN A 389 29.92 11.01 11.50
C ASN A 389 30.10 10.52 12.96
N GLY A 390 29.05 9.92 13.52
CA GLY A 390 29.02 9.45 14.90
C GLY A 390 29.90 8.23 15.18
N ASN A 391 30.11 7.98 16.48
CA ASN A 391 30.86 6.84 17.00
C ASN A 391 29.99 5.57 17.00
N VAL A 392 30.50 4.49 16.43
CA VAL A 392 29.86 3.17 16.34
C VAL A 392 30.74 2.05 16.91
N SER A 393 31.69 2.38 17.78
CA SER A 393 32.58 1.39 18.40
C SER A 393 31.91 0.30 19.19
N ASN A 394 30.78 0.61 19.82
CA ASN A 394 30.09 -0.33 20.69
C ASN A 394 29.16 -1.28 19.91
N TRP A 395 29.06 -1.10 18.60
CA TRP A 395 28.19 -1.91 17.76
C TRP A 395 28.81 -3.29 17.53
N ASP A 396 27.95 -4.31 17.58
CA ASP A 396 28.24 -5.67 17.17
C ASP A 396 27.91 -5.84 15.69
N PHE A 397 28.88 -6.33 14.91
CA PHE A 397 28.80 -6.56 13.47
C PHE A 397 28.91 -8.06 13.12
N SER A 398 28.92 -8.94 14.12
CA SER A 398 29.22 -10.36 13.93
C SER A 398 28.15 -11.14 13.15
N ASN A 399 26.91 -10.63 13.14
CA ASN A 399 25.77 -11.28 12.51
C ASN A 399 25.42 -10.74 11.11
N LEU A 400 26.23 -9.83 10.56
CA LEU A 400 25.98 -9.26 9.24
C LEU A 400 26.12 -10.28 8.11
N GLU A 401 25.14 -10.30 7.20
CA GLU A 401 25.18 -11.09 5.95
C GLU A 401 26.02 -10.41 4.86
N TYR A 402 26.17 -9.07 4.95
CA TYR A 402 26.87 -8.23 3.97
C TYR A 402 28.15 -7.61 4.55
N ASP A 403 29.04 -7.13 3.68
CA ASP A 403 30.32 -6.54 4.09
C ASP A 403 30.08 -5.21 4.84
N ILE A 404 30.80 -4.99 5.95
CA ILE A 404 30.81 -3.74 6.72
C ILE A 404 31.14 -2.51 5.86
N ASN A 405 31.86 -2.70 4.74
CA ASN A 405 32.15 -1.66 3.77
C ASN A 405 30.89 -1.10 3.10
N ASP A 406 29.84 -1.92 2.95
CA ASP A 406 28.58 -1.52 2.34
C ASP A 406 27.77 -0.58 3.25
N ILE A 407 28.10 -0.53 4.55
CA ILE A 407 27.45 0.36 5.52
C ILE A 407 27.88 1.83 5.34
N GLY A 408 29.08 2.04 4.78
CA GLY A 408 29.75 3.35 4.69
C GLY A 408 30.78 3.62 5.80
N ILE A 409 31.20 2.59 6.56
CA ILE A 409 32.13 2.72 7.70
C ILE A 409 33.60 2.78 7.23
N LYS A 410 34.42 3.66 7.84
CA LYS A 410 35.90 3.59 7.75
C LYS A 410 36.53 3.67 9.15
N LYS A 411 37.34 2.66 9.51
CA LYS A 411 38.02 2.57 10.81
C LYS A 411 39.03 3.71 11.02
N VAL A 412 38.73 4.68 11.88
CA VAL A 412 39.66 5.77 12.24
C VAL A 412 40.44 5.41 13.50
N LYS A 413 41.72 5.06 13.34
CA LYS A 413 42.62 4.71 14.44
C LYS A 413 43.24 5.99 15.05
N LYS A 414 42.87 6.34 16.29
CA LYS A 414 43.45 7.48 17.02
C LYS A 414 44.74 7.05 17.74
N TRP A 415 45.85 7.72 17.44
CA TRP A 415 47.15 7.45 18.05
C TRP A 415 47.34 8.26 19.34
N ASN A 416 47.59 7.59 20.47
CA ASN A 416 48.05 8.24 21.71
C ASN A 416 49.56 8.07 21.87
N ILE A 417 50.27 9.18 22.12
CA ILE A 417 51.71 9.20 22.37
C ILE A 417 51.96 8.93 23.86
N VAL A 418 52.60 7.81 24.18
CA VAL A 418 53.06 7.49 25.54
C VAL A 418 54.57 7.72 25.62
N LYS A 419 55.01 8.61 26.52
CA LYS A 419 56.44 8.74 26.87
C LYS A 419 56.85 7.56 27.74
N VAL A 420 57.98 6.93 27.42
CA VAL A 420 58.53 5.80 28.19
C VAL A 420 59.94 6.15 28.62
N ASP A 421 60.26 5.87 29.88
CA ASP A 421 61.60 6.08 30.43
C ASP A 421 62.61 5.02 29.95
N LYS A 422 63.86 5.47 29.86
CA LYS A 422 64.98 4.92 29.08
C LYS A 422 65.47 3.49 29.42
N LYS A 423 64.92 2.80 30.42
CA LYS A 423 65.59 1.63 31.02
C LYS A 423 65.20 0.25 30.47
N ASP A 424 64.14 0.15 29.66
CA ASP A 424 63.71 -1.14 29.11
C ASP A 424 63.62 -1.07 27.58
N ILE A 425 64.73 -1.34 26.89
CA ILE A 425 64.74 -1.50 25.43
C ILE A 425 65.63 -2.68 25.03
N GLU A 426 65.00 -3.79 24.63
CA GLU A 426 65.49 -4.70 23.60
C GLU A 426 64.85 -4.32 22.24
N CYS A 427 65.60 -4.56 21.16
CA CYS A 427 65.44 -4.03 19.79
C CYS A 427 64.10 -4.29 19.06
N CYS A 428 63.77 -3.42 18.08
CA CYS A 428 62.85 -3.65 16.95
C CYS A 428 63.20 -2.76 15.74
N VAL A 429 62.85 -3.16 14.50
CA VAL A 429 61.90 -2.49 13.55
C VAL A 429 61.76 -3.31 12.25
N LEU A 430 60.53 -3.58 11.77
CA LEU A 430 60.16 -3.51 10.33
C LEU A 430 58.64 -3.51 10.08
N PHE A 431 58.22 -2.74 9.05
CA PHE A 431 56.85 -2.31 8.68
C PHE A 431 56.14 -3.22 7.65
N GLN A 432 54.79 -3.11 7.58
CA GLN A 432 53.84 -3.19 6.43
C GLN A 432 52.57 -4.01 6.75
N PRO A 433 51.39 -3.80 6.11
CA PRO A 433 51.16 -3.33 4.73
C PRO A 433 49.99 -2.32 4.54
N ILE A 434 49.70 -1.99 3.27
CA ILE A 434 48.52 -1.22 2.82
C ILE A 434 47.67 -2.07 1.87
N LYS A 435 46.35 -2.13 2.12
CA LYS A 435 45.33 -1.71 1.14
C LYS A 435 44.24 -0.98 1.95
N ASN A 436 44.04 0.31 1.65
CA ASN A 436 43.30 1.35 2.42
C ASN A 436 44.02 2.03 3.61
N GLU A 437 45.36 2.00 3.68
CA GLU A 437 46.16 2.68 4.71
C GLU A 437 47.32 3.46 4.04
N PHE A 438 47.98 4.45 4.64
CA PHE A 438 49.19 5.11 4.08
C PHE A 438 50.44 4.74 4.90
N ILE A 439 51.65 4.71 4.31
CA ILE A 439 52.93 4.32 4.96
C ILE A 439 53.81 5.56 5.21
N LYS A 440 54.39 5.63 6.41
CA LYS A 440 55.37 6.64 6.81
C LYS A 440 56.66 5.96 7.31
N CYS A 441 57.83 6.37 6.78
CA CYS A 441 59.14 5.90 7.22
C CYS A 441 59.54 6.54 8.56
N SER A 442 59.94 5.74 9.56
CA SER A 442 60.27 6.24 10.91
C SER A 442 61.68 6.80 11.09
N THR A 443 62.58 6.70 10.11
CA THR A 443 63.96 7.18 10.26
C THR A 443 64.18 8.60 9.70
N CYS A 444 63.32 9.09 8.79
CA CYS A 444 63.48 10.41 8.13
C CYS A 444 62.22 11.32 8.16
N ASN A 445 61.17 10.91 8.87
CA ASN A 445 59.93 11.66 9.15
C ASN A 445 59.26 12.40 7.97
N LYS A 446 59.25 11.82 6.78
CA LYS A 446 58.40 12.27 5.67
C LYS A 446 57.19 11.35 5.49
N CYS A 447 55.99 11.94 5.42
CA CYS A 447 54.81 11.30 4.82
C CYS A 447 54.90 11.50 3.31
N PHE A 448 54.69 10.44 2.53
CA PHE A 448 54.60 10.53 1.08
C PHE A 448 53.13 10.64 0.68
N ASP A 449 52.79 11.74 0.01
CA ASP A 449 51.67 11.80 -0.89
C ASP A 449 52.17 11.41 -2.29
N ILE A 450 51.49 10.51 -3.00
CA ILE A 450 51.80 10.22 -4.40
C ILE A 450 51.10 11.27 -5.25
N LEU A 451 51.53 12.53 -5.15
CA LEU A 451 51.62 13.48 -6.27
C LEU A 451 52.26 14.81 -5.80
N ILE A 452 53.50 15.04 -6.26
CA ILE A 452 54.20 16.34 -6.41
C ILE A 452 54.68 16.99 -5.07
N LYS A 453 55.96 17.20 -4.70
CA LYS A 453 57.26 17.36 -5.40
C LYS A 453 58.48 17.17 -4.45
N THR A 454 59.53 16.52 -4.97
CA THR A 454 61.00 16.77 -4.92
C THR A 454 61.72 17.38 -3.69
N SER A 455 62.39 16.54 -2.87
CA SER A 455 63.82 16.60 -2.40
C SER A 455 64.04 16.16 -0.93
N TRP A 456 65.02 15.28 -0.66
CA TRP A 456 65.34 14.59 0.62
C TRP A 456 66.24 15.37 1.59
N ILE A 457 66.20 15.06 2.91
CA ILE A 457 67.22 15.44 3.92
C ILE A 457 67.57 14.20 4.76
N ASP A 458 68.87 14.01 4.98
CA ASP A 458 69.56 12.88 5.62
C ASP A 458 70.24 13.39 6.90
N ASP A 459 69.83 12.93 8.08
CA ASP A 459 70.65 13.09 9.30
C ASP A 459 70.39 11.98 10.34
N LYS A 460 71.47 11.42 10.88
CA LYS A 460 71.57 10.07 11.46
C LYS A 460 71.70 10.03 12.99
N LYS A 461 71.32 11.09 13.72
CA LYS A 461 71.65 11.20 15.17
C LYS A 461 70.57 11.65 16.16
N SER A 462 69.28 11.59 15.83
CA SER A 462 68.23 11.91 16.80
C SER A 462 67.00 11.04 16.62
N CYS A 463 66.93 9.93 17.37
CA CYS A 463 65.74 9.10 17.46
C CYS A 463 65.14 9.20 18.87
N PRO A 464 64.11 10.03 19.09
CA PRO A 464 63.17 9.83 20.18
C PRO A 464 62.04 8.92 19.68
N MET A 465 61.99 7.65 20.13
CA MET A 465 60.83 6.81 19.84
C MET A 465 59.63 7.28 20.69
N CYS A 466 58.48 7.46 20.04
CA CYS A 466 57.17 7.49 20.69
C CYS A 466 56.71 6.03 20.85
N ARG A 467 56.34 5.56 22.06
CA ARG A 467 55.47 4.38 22.14
C ARG A 467 54.07 4.83 21.77
N LEU A 468 53.56 4.24 20.72
CA LEU A 468 52.16 4.33 20.38
C LEU A 468 51.47 3.16 21.07
N LYS A 469 50.65 3.46 22.07
CA LYS A 469 49.86 2.45 22.79
C LYS A 469 48.42 2.57 22.32
N TRP A 470 47.86 1.46 21.85
CA TRP A 470 46.44 1.35 21.50
C TRP A 470 45.64 1.38 22.80
N GLU A 471 44.96 2.48 23.09
CA GLU A 471 43.97 2.54 24.17
C GLU A 471 42.74 3.27 23.62
N ASN A 472 41.60 2.56 23.65
CA ASN A 472 40.26 2.99 23.23
C ASN A 472 40.07 3.14 21.70
N ASP A 473 39.90 1.99 21.03
CA ASP A 473 39.48 1.91 19.63
C ASP A 473 38.11 2.58 19.46
N ASN A 474 38.09 3.81 18.95
CA ASN A 474 36.88 4.50 18.51
C ASN A 474 36.70 4.30 17.00
N ILE A 475 35.53 3.82 16.55
CA ILE A 475 35.17 3.57 15.15
C ILE A 475 34.17 4.67 14.78
N TYR A 476 34.50 5.44 13.73
CA TYR A 476 33.66 6.54 13.26
C TYR A 476 33.20 6.26 11.83
N LEU A 477 32.01 6.73 11.47
CA LEU A 477 31.54 6.87 10.09
C LEU A 477 32.08 8.20 9.52
N MET A 478 32.43 8.28 8.23
CA MET A 478 32.88 9.53 7.58
C MET A 478 31.95 9.90 6.43
N GLU A 479 31.86 11.21 6.13
CA GLU A 479 31.15 11.80 4.98
C GLU A 479 31.57 11.22 3.62
#